data_AF-A0A8J5E8C2-F1
#
_entry.id   AF-A0A8J5E8C2-F1
#
_cell.length_a   1.000
_cell.length_b   1.000
_cell.length_c   1.000
_cell.angle_alpha   90.00
_cell.angle_beta   90.00
_cell.angle_gamma   90.00
#
_symmetry.space_group_name_H-M   'P 1'
#
loop_
_entity.id
_entity.type
_entity.pdbx_description
1 polymer ?
#
loop_
_entity_poly.entity_id
_entity_poly.type
_entity_poly.pdbx_seq_one_letter_code
_entity_poly.pdbx_strand_id
1 'polypeptide(L)'
;MASKQYCFLFFIIALLLSSFVVAKVDVVPDEVTGEVCFNDRFCNVVDDCIVKRFEETVDAKDIHIHLQELYDAQTGSVRHATVKELMMARMQDGASVHEHGVKMIGLIEKSVNLDLVIPHELSTDIILLSLPSSFDNFVINLNMNKLKATLEELVNMLANYEATMKKRKNLFSLWVHLLDPRKDPRKRERSILLL
;
A
#
# COMPACT_ATOMS: atom_id res chain seq x y z
N MET A 1 41.21 3.16 -28.81
CA MET A 1 41.43 2.15 -27.75
C MET A 1 40.59 2.38 -26.48
N ALA A 2 39.77 3.44 -26.38
CA ALA A 2 38.97 3.73 -25.19
C ALA A 2 37.67 2.91 -25.05
N SER A 3 37.06 2.39 -26.14
CA SER A 3 35.73 1.74 -26.05
C SER A 3 35.72 0.41 -25.30
N LYS A 4 36.86 -0.29 -25.18
CA LYS A 4 36.94 -1.58 -24.48
C LYS A 4 36.96 -1.45 -22.97
N GLN A 5 37.49 -0.33 -22.43
CA GLN A 5 37.52 -0.08 -20.98
C GLN A 5 36.13 0.25 -20.44
N TYR A 6 35.33 1.05 -21.14
CA TYR A 6 33.97 1.37 -20.73
C TYR A 6 33.04 0.14 -20.73
N CYS A 7 33.17 -0.75 -21.73
CA CYS A 7 32.43 -2.01 -21.73
C CYS A 7 32.80 -2.92 -20.55
N PHE A 8 34.07 -2.94 -20.14
CA PHE A 8 34.53 -3.76 -19.02
C PHE A 8 34.07 -3.19 -17.66
N LEU A 9 34.11 -1.87 -17.51
CA LEU A 9 33.60 -1.18 -16.31
C LEU A 9 32.08 -1.32 -16.18
N PHE A 10 31.34 -1.21 -17.28
CA PHE A 10 29.90 -1.44 -17.31
C PHE A 10 29.54 -2.89 -16.98
N PHE A 11 30.32 -3.86 -17.48
CA PHE A 11 30.14 -5.28 -17.16
C PHE A 11 30.45 -5.58 -15.69
N ILE A 12 31.49 -4.95 -15.11
CA ILE A 12 31.81 -5.10 -13.69
C ILE A 12 30.75 -4.43 -12.80
N ILE A 13 30.27 -3.24 -13.16
CA ILE A 13 29.18 -2.59 -12.43
C ILE A 13 27.90 -3.43 -12.52
N ALA A 14 27.57 -3.97 -13.70
CA ALA A 14 26.44 -4.87 -13.88
C ALA A 14 26.59 -6.18 -13.07
N LEU A 15 27.79 -6.76 -13.02
CA LEU A 15 28.09 -7.96 -12.22
C LEU A 15 28.08 -7.72 -10.71
N LEU A 16 28.52 -6.55 -10.27
CA LEU A 16 28.49 -6.15 -8.85
C LEU A 16 27.07 -5.83 -8.40
N LEU A 17 26.27 -5.18 -9.26
CA LEU A 17 24.84 -4.96 -9.02
C LEU A 17 24.05 -6.28 -9.06
N SER A 18 24.37 -7.22 -9.95
CA SER A 18 23.71 -8.53 -9.96
C SER A 18 24.07 -9.36 -8.73
N SER A 19 25.32 -9.30 -8.25
CA SER A 19 25.75 -10.02 -7.05
C SER A 19 25.16 -9.43 -5.77
N PHE A 20 24.99 -8.11 -5.70
CA PHE A 20 24.37 -7.42 -4.56
C PHE A 20 22.86 -7.65 -4.48
N VAL A 21 22.16 -7.76 -5.63
CA VAL A 21 20.73 -8.10 -5.69
C VAL A 21 20.48 -9.57 -5.38
N VAL A 22 21.35 -10.48 -5.85
CA VAL A 22 21.23 -11.93 -5.57
C VAL A 22 21.48 -12.24 -4.08
N ALA A 23 22.28 -11.44 -3.37
CA ALA A 23 22.58 -11.67 -1.95
C ALA A 23 21.45 -11.32 -0.97
N LYS A 24 20.36 -10.68 -1.44
CA LYS A 24 19.25 -10.22 -0.58
C LYS A 24 17.86 -10.75 -0.97
N VAL A 25 17.79 -11.58 -2.01
CA VAL A 25 16.58 -12.31 -2.41
C VAL A 25 16.82 -13.77 -2.09
N ASP A 26 16.06 -14.35 -1.16
CA ASP A 26 15.98 -15.81 -1.02
C ASP A 26 15.38 -16.37 -2.33
N VAL A 27 16.25 -16.78 -3.26
CA VAL A 27 15.85 -17.39 -4.53
C VAL A 27 15.60 -18.88 -4.29
N VAL A 28 14.31 -19.25 -4.30
CA VAL A 28 13.87 -20.60 -4.66
C VAL A 28 14.16 -20.79 -6.16
N PRO A 29 14.87 -21.85 -6.57
CA PRO A 29 15.25 -22.00 -7.97
C PRO A 29 14.07 -22.54 -8.77
N ASP A 30 13.75 -21.88 -9.90
CA ASP A 30 13.11 -22.55 -11.02
C ASP A 30 13.98 -22.35 -12.26
N GLU A 31 14.33 -23.47 -12.89
CA GLU A 31 15.11 -23.53 -14.11
C GLU A 31 14.24 -23.08 -15.30
N VAL A 32 14.89 -22.81 -16.43
CA VAL A 32 14.28 -22.65 -17.76
C VAL A 32 13.84 -21.22 -18.12
N THR A 33 14.81 -20.35 -18.43
CA THR A 33 15.01 -19.79 -19.79
C THR A 33 16.08 -18.70 -19.74
N GLY A 34 17.15 -18.89 -20.52
CA GLY A 34 18.37 -18.06 -20.53
C GLY A 34 18.24 -16.73 -21.28
N GLU A 35 17.28 -15.88 -20.90
CA GLU A 35 17.26 -14.47 -21.28
C GLU A 35 16.90 -13.61 -20.06
N VAL A 36 17.91 -12.93 -19.50
CA VAL A 36 17.69 -11.97 -18.41
C VAL A 36 17.28 -10.65 -19.04
N CYS A 37 15.99 -10.43 -19.21
CA CYS A 37 15.44 -9.10 -19.41
C CYS A 37 15.60 -8.31 -18.11
N PHE A 38 16.58 -7.39 -18.06
CA PHE A 38 16.70 -6.45 -16.95
C PHE A 38 15.46 -5.56 -16.90
N ASN A 39 14.71 -5.71 -15.80
CA ASN A 39 13.46 -5.01 -15.54
C ASN A 39 13.71 -3.48 -15.52
N ASP A 40 12.80 -2.69 -16.10
CA ASP A 40 12.84 -1.22 -16.33
C ASP A 40 13.23 -0.35 -15.11
N ARG A 41 13.28 -0.95 -13.92
CA ARG A 41 13.62 -0.29 -12.66
C ARG A 41 15.11 0.08 -12.53
N PHE A 42 16.01 -0.58 -13.25
CA PHE A 42 17.46 -0.30 -13.19
C PHE A 42 17.86 1.01 -13.88
N CYS A 43 17.13 1.44 -14.92
CA CYS A 43 17.44 2.68 -15.64
C CYS A 43 17.28 3.95 -14.79
N ASN A 44 16.49 3.90 -13.71
CA ASN A 44 16.28 5.04 -12.81
C ASN A 44 17.36 5.21 -11.73
N VAL A 45 18.31 4.28 -11.62
CA VAL A 45 19.39 4.33 -10.61
C VAL A 45 20.65 4.98 -11.18
N VAL A 46 20.82 5.00 -12.50
CA VAL A 46 21.98 5.58 -13.18
C VAL A 46 21.61 6.94 -13.77
N ASP A 47 21.53 7.96 -12.92
CA ASP A 47 21.32 9.35 -13.34
C ASP A 47 22.54 9.91 -14.10
N ASP A 48 22.35 10.87 -15.01
CA ASP A 48 23.44 11.52 -15.80
C ASP A 48 24.50 12.19 -14.91
N CYS A 49 24.11 12.56 -13.67
CA CYS A 49 24.99 13.09 -12.64
C CYS A 49 25.96 12.02 -12.07
N ILE A 50 25.52 10.77 -12.00
CA ILE A 50 26.33 9.64 -11.53
C ILE A 50 27.40 9.33 -12.57
N VAL A 51 27.06 9.31 -13.86
CA VAL A 51 28.03 9.02 -14.92
C VAL A 51 29.19 10.03 -14.92
N LYS A 52 28.89 11.33 -14.79
CA LYS A 52 29.90 12.39 -14.78
C LYS A 52 30.80 12.39 -13.54
N ARG A 53 30.30 11.96 -12.38
CA ARG A 53 31.08 11.97 -11.12
C ARG A 53 32.09 10.83 -11.03
N PHE A 54 31.86 9.75 -11.79
CA PHE A 54 32.70 8.55 -11.79
C PHE A 54 33.81 8.59 -12.85
N GLU A 55 33.79 9.55 -13.78
CA GLU A 55 34.91 9.79 -14.70
C GLU A 55 36.17 10.30 -13.96
N GLU A 56 36.02 10.82 -12.74
CA GLU A 56 37.10 11.40 -11.92
C GLU A 56 37.67 10.42 -10.86
N THR A 57 37.03 9.27 -10.59
CA THR A 57 37.44 8.33 -9.54
C THR A 57 38.26 7.16 -10.10
N VAL A 58 39.47 6.96 -9.56
CA VAL A 58 40.49 6.04 -10.13
C VAL A 58 40.49 4.65 -9.48
N ASP A 59 39.85 4.48 -8.32
CA ASP A 59 39.83 3.22 -7.57
C ASP A 59 38.42 2.58 -7.51
N ALA A 60 38.35 1.29 -7.85
CA ALA A 60 37.12 0.50 -7.83
C ALA A 60 36.49 0.42 -6.43
N LYS A 61 37.29 0.55 -5.38
CA LYS A 61 36.81 0.59 -3.98
C LYS A 61 36.01 1.87 -3.69
N ASP A 62 36.47 3.01 -4.17
CA ASP A 62 35.80 4.30 -3.97
C ASP A 62 34.49 4.38 -4.76
N ILE A 63 34.50 3.81 -5.98
CA ILE A 63 33.29 3.61 -6.80
C ILE A 63 32.24 2.79 -6.03
N HIS A 64 32.65 1.68 -5.41
CA HIS A 64 31.74 0.83 -4.63
C HIS A 64 31.13 1.56 -3.43
N ILE A 65 31.95 2.28 -2.65
CA ILE A 65 31.48 3.04 -1.48
C ILE A 65 30.45 4.09 -1.91
N HIS A 66 30.72 4.85 -2.96
CA HIS A 66 29.80 5.89 -3.41
C HIS A 66 28.49 5.34 -3.97
N LEU A 67 28.54 4.23 -4.70
CA LEU A 67 27.31 3.55 -5.15
C LEU A 67 26.48 3.07 -3.95
N GLN A 68 27.13 2.55 -2.90
CA GLN A 68 26.47 2.14 -1.68
C GLN A 68 25.82 3.34 -0.96
N GLU A 69 26.53 4.46 -0.82
CA GLU A 69 25.99 5.68 -0.19
C GLU A 69 24.76 6.22 -0.93
N LEU A 70 24.79 6.24 -2.27
CA LEU A 70 23.67 6.68 -3.10
C LEU A 70 22.47 5.74 -2.99
N TYR A 71 22.73 4.43 -3.01
CA TYR A 71 21.70 3.41 -2.82
C TYR A 71 21.05 3.51 -1.43
N ASP A 72 21.85 3.66 -0.38
CA ASP A 72 21.38 3.80 0.99
C ASP A 72 20.58 5.11 1.18
N ALA A 73 21.01 6.20 0.56
CA ALA A 73 20.27 7.46 0.56
C ALA A 73 18.93 7.35 -0.18
N GLN A 74 18.90 6.70 -1.35
CA GLN A 74 17.68 6.51 -2.14
C GLN A 74 16.70 5.59 -1.42
N THR A 75 17.16 4.44 -0.92
CA THR A 75 16.34 3.53 -0.12
C THR A 75 15.83 4.21 1.15
N GLY A 76 16.65 5.02 1.83
CA GLY A 76 16.25 5.85 2.95
C GLY A 76 15.11 6.82 2.62
N SER A 77 15.20 7.50 1.47
CA SER A 77 14.17 8.42 0.98
C SER A 77 12.85 7.69 0.64
N VAL A 78 12.93 6.57 -0.08
CA VAL A 78 11.75 5.76 -0.45
C VAL A 78 11.07 5.16 0.79
N ARG A 79 11.86 4.70 1.77
CA ARG A 79 11.36 4.21 3.06
C ARG A 79 10.65 5.32 3.83
N HIS A 80 11.25 6.51 3.93
CA HIS A 80 10.61 7.66 4.57
C HIS A 80 9.29 8.04 3.90
N ALA A 81 9.26 8.12 2.57
CA ALA A 81 8.06 8.44 1.81
C ALA A 81 6.95 7.39 2.02
N THR A 82 7.30 6.10 2.04
CA THR A 82 6.36 5.00 2.25
C THR A 82 5.77 5.03 3.67
N VAL A 83 6.60 5.21 4.69
CA VAL A 83 6.13 5.34 6.08
C VAL A 83 5.22 6.55 6.23
N LYS A 84 5.60 7.69 5.63
CA LYS A 84 4.77 8.90 5.64
C LYS A 84 3.40 8.63 5.01
N GLU A 85 3.35 7.97 3.85
CA GLU A 85 2.10 7.61 3.20
C GLU A 85 1.24 6.68 4.08
N LEU A 86 1.84 5.64 4.66
CA LEU A 86 1.16 4.70 5.55
C LEU A 86 0.54 5.40 6.77
N MET A 87 1.31 6.28 7.42
CA MET A 87 0.85 6.97 8.64
C MET A 87 -0.21 8.03 8.35
N MET A 88 -0.14 8.67 7.18
CA MET A 88 -1.09 9.71 6.75
C MET A 88 -2.32 9.17 6.03
N ALA A 89 -2.32 7.91 5.61
CA ALA A 89 -3.47 7.29 4.98
C ALA A 89 -4.66 7.29 5.96
N ARG A 90 -5.73 7.97 5.56
CA ARG A 90 -7.00 8.05 6.28
C ARG A 90 -8.13 7.82 5.30
N MET A 91 -9.04 6.92 5.66
CA MET A 91 -10.21 6.64 4.85
C MET A 91 -11.21 7.80 4.98
N GLN A 92 -11.71 8.28 3.84
CA GLN A 92 -12.73 9.32 3.82
C GLN A 92 -14.10 8.73 4.16
N ASP A 93 -14.95 9.52 4.82
CA ASP A 93 -16.31 9.11 5.12
C ASP A 93 -17.09 8.79 3.84
N GLY A 94 -17.69 7.60 3.79
CA GLY A 94 -18.46 7.11 2.65
C GLY A 94 -17.63 6.46 1.54
N ALA A 95 -16.30 6.45 1.63
CA ALA A 95 -15.44 5.67 0.73
C ALA A 95 -15.52 4.17 1.04
N SER A 96 -15.10 3.34 0.08
CA SER A 96 -15.09 1.87 0.22
C SER A 96 -14.03 1.42 1.23
N VAL A 97 -14.47 0.74 2.30
CA VAL A 97 -13.53 0.22 3.31
C VAL A 97 -12.67 -0.92 2.77
N HIS A 98 -13.20 -1.68 1.80
CA HIS A 98 -12.45 -2.74 1.14
C HIS A 98 -11.28 -2.17 0.33
N GLU A 99 -11.53 -1.13 -0.48
CA GLU A 99 -10.51 -0.48 -1.30
C GLU A 99 -9.42 0.16 -0.44
N HIS A 100 -9.84 0.87 0.62
CA HIS A 100 -8.90 1.45 1.59
C HIS A 100 -8.08 0.36 2.31
N GLY A 101 -8.72 -0.73 2.74
CA GLY A 101 -8.06 -1.86 3.39
C GLY A 101 -6.98 -2.51 2.52
N VAL A 102 -7.28 -2.78 1.25
CA VAL A 102 -6.31 -3.32 0.28
C VAL A 102 -5.14 -2.35 0.09
N LYS A 103 -5.40 -1.04 -0.01
CA LYS A 103 -4.35 -0.03 -0.10
C LYS A 103 -3.43 -0.06 1.13
N MET A 104 -4.00 -0.16 2.34
CA MET A 104 -3.22 -0.21 3.58
C MET A 104 -2.34 -1.45 3.65
N ILE A 105 -2.85 -2.63 3.25
CA ILE A 105 -2.07 -3.87 3.16
C ILE A 105 -0.88 -3.68 2.22
N GLY A 106 -1.10 -3.14 1.03
CA GLY A 106 -0.01 -2.89 0.07
C GLY A 106 1.05 -1.92 0.60
N LEU A 107 0.68 -0.91 1.40
CA LEU A 107 1.64 -0.01 2.05
C LEU A 107 2.43 -0.70 3.17
N ILE A 108 1.81 -1.62 3.91
CA ILE A 108 2.49 -2.44 4.94
C ILE A 108 3.49 -3.39 4.27
N GLU A 109 3.08 -4.12 3.23
CA GLU A 109 3.96 -5.02 2.47
C GLU A 109 5.12 -4.25 1.83
N LYS A 110 4.84 -3.10 1.22
CA LYS A 110 5.89 -2.21 0.67
C LYS A 110 6.85 -1.74 1.76
N SER A 111 6.38 -1.51 2.97
CA SER A 111 7.23 -1.14 4.11
C SER A 111 8.13 -2.30 4.52
N VAL A 112 7.59 -3.52 4.61
CA VAL A 112 8.37 -4.74 4.91
C VAL A 112 9.45 -4.98 3.85
N ASN A 113 9.14 -4.77 2.58
CA ASN A 113 10.10 -4.85 1.47
C ASN A 113 11.21 -3.79 1.52
N LEU A 114 11.08 -2.77 2.37
CA LEU A 114 12.08 -1.71 2.61
C LEU A 114 12.79 -1.92 3.97
N ASP A 115 12.92 -3.18 4.39
CA ASP A 115 13.59 -3.63 5.60
C ASP A 115 12.93 -3.10 6.92
N LEU A 116 11.62 -2.77 6.90
CA LEU A 116 10.88 -2.41 8.10
C LEU A 116 10.23 -3.64 8.76
N VAL A 117 10.46 -3.81 10.06
CA VAL A 117 9.78 -4.84 10.84
C VAL A 117 8.49 -4.27 11.41
N ILE A 118 7.35 -4.70 10.86
CA ILE A 118 6.02 -4.32 11.33
C ILE A 118 5.33 -5.57 11.88
N PRO A 119 5.18 -5.70 13.22
CA PRO A 119 4.43 -6.80 13.81
C PRO A 119 3.00 -6.86 13.28
N HIS A 120 2.42 -8.06 13.27
CA HIS A 120 1.06 -8.28 12.79
C HIS A 120 0.02 -7.46 13.60
N GLU A 121 0.20 -7.39 14.91
CA GLU A 121 -0.65 -6.61 15.81
C GLU A 121 -0.61 -5.12 15.45
N LEU A 122 0.59 -4.58 15.22
CA LEU A 122 0.76 -3.19 14.80
C LEU A 122 0.15 -2.92 13.42
N SER A 123 0.28 -3.88 12.49
CA SER A 123 -0.34 -3.81 11.17
C SER A 123 -1.87 -3.71 11.28
N THR A 124 -2.46 -4.50 12.16
CA THR A 124 -3.89 -4.46 12.48
C THR A 124 -4.28 -3.10 13.06
N ASP A 125 -3.56 -2.62 14.07
CA ASP A 125 -3.82 -1.34 14.71
C ASP A 125 -3.73 -0.16 13.73
N ILE A 126 -2.74 -0.16 12.83
CA ILE A 126 -2.57 0.87 11.80
C ILE A 126 -3.79 0.91 10.86
N ILE A 127 -4.29 -0.25 10.42
CA ILE A 127 -5.50 -0.32 9.60
C ILE A 127 -6.70 0.24 10.37
N LEU A 128 -6.92 -0.19 11.61
CA LEU A 128 -8.06 0.26 12.41
C LEU A 128 -8.02 1.77 12.70
N LEU A 129 -6.84 2.33 13.02
CA LEU A 129 -6.64 3.76 13.27
C LEU A 129 -6.82 4.63 12.02
N SER A 130 -6.74 4.04 10.83
CA SER A 130 -6.94 4.76 9.57
C SER A 130 -8.41 4.94 9.19
N LEU A 131 -9.33 4.26 9.88
CA LEU A 131 -10.76 4.29 9.61
C LEU A 131 -11.45 5.50 10.27
N PRO A 132 -12.59 5.96 9.72
CA PRO A 132 -13.40 6.98 10.36
C PRO A 132 -14.17 6.41 11.57
N SER A 133 -14.64 7.31 12.43
CA SER A 133 -15.36 6.98 13.67
C SER A 133 -16.66 6.19 13.46
N SER A 134 -17.19 6.15 12.24
CA SER A 134 -18.31 5.26 11.89
C SER A 134 -17.99 3.77 12.11
N PHE A 135 -16.71 3.40 12.22
CA PHE A 135 -16.24 2.04 12.51
C PHE A 135 -15.89 1.80 13.99
N ASP A 136 -16.03 2.77 14.89
CA ASP A 136 -15.62 2.61 16.31
C ASP A 136 -16.30 1.41 16.99
N ASN A 137 -17.58 1.17 16.68
CA ASN A 137 -18.33 0.02 17.19
C ASN A 137 -17.75 -1.32 16.71
N PHE A 138 -17.18 -1.36 15.51
CA PHE A 138 -16.49 -2.55 15.00
C PHE A 138 -15.19 -2.78 15.77
N VAL A 139 -14.39 -1.72 15.99
CA VAL A 139 -13.13 -1.79 16.74
C VAL A 139 -13.35 -2.31 18.16
N ILE A 140 -14.34 -1.76 18.88
CA ILE A 140 -14.71 -2.22 20.22
C ILE A 140 -15.08 -3.70 20.20
N ASN A 141 -15.91 -4.14 19.24
CA ASN A 141 -16.32 -5.53 19.14
C ASN A 141 -15.15 -6.47 18.80
N LEU A 142 -14.24 -6.07 17.93
CA LEU A 142 -13.07 -6.87 17.57
C LEU A 142 -12.13 -7.06 18.77
N ASN A 143 -11.86 -5.98 19.51
CA ASN A 143 -11.04 -6.00 20.72
C ASN A 143 -11.64 -6.90 21.81
N MET A 144 -12.95 -6.87 21.99
CA MET A 144 -13.66 -7.68 22.99
C MET A 144 -13.62 -9.18 22.66
N ASN A 145 -13.69 -9.54 21.37
CA ASN A 145 -13.75 -10.93 20.94
C ASN A 145 -12.35 -11.57 20.75
N LYS A 146 -11.26 -10.81 20.92
CA LYS A 146 -9.85 -11.28 20.77
C LYS A 146 -9.63 -12.09 19.48
N LEU A 147 -10.27 -11.67 18.39
CA LEU A 147 -10.18 -12.38 17.12
C LEU A 147 -8.78 -12.23 16.54
N LYS A 148 -8.09 -13.36 16.39
CA LYS A 148 -6.87 -13.44 15.58
C LYS A 148 -7.32 -13.66 14.14
N ALA A 149 -7.25 -12.61 13.34
CA ALA A 149 -7.55 -12.63 11.92
C ALA A 149 -6.31 -12.16 11.15
N THR A 150 -6.12 -12.69 9.94
CA THR A 150 -5.16 -12.12 8.98
C THR A 150 -5.61 -10.73 8.52
N LEU A 151 -4.73 -9.95 7.89
CA LEU A 151 -5.10 -8.63 7.37
C LEU A 151 -6.19 -8.71 6.30
N GLU A 152 -6.18 -9.74 5.45
CA GLU A 152 -7.22 -9.95 4.44
C GLU A 152 -8.58 -10.29 5.08
N GLU A 153 -8.58 -11.17 6.08
CA GLU A 153 -9.78 -11.49 6.86
C GLU A 153 -10.33 -10.24 7.57
N LEU A 154 -9.46 -9.39 8.12
CA LEU A 154 -9.84 -8.12 8.72
C LEU A 154 -10.56 -7.21 7.71
N VAL A 155 -10.00 -7.05 6.51
CA VAL A 155 -10.60 -6.25 5.44
C VAL A 155 -11.96 -6.81 5.02
N ASN A 156 -12.10 -8.14 4.92
CA ASN A 156 -13.36 -8.80 4.62
C ASN A 156 -14.41 -8.59 5.73
N MET A 157 -14.01 -8.67 7.00
CA MET A 157 -14.89 -8.39 8.14
C MET A 157 -15.38 -6.93 8.14
N LEU A 158 -14.48 -5.98 7.84
CA LEU A 158 -14.82 -4.57 7.71
C LEU A 158 -15.80 -4.32 6.55
N ALA A 159 -15.57 -4.94 5.39
CA ALA A 159 -16.45 -4.81 4.23
C ALA A 159 -17.86 -5.38 4.52
N ASN A 160 -17.93 -6.53 5.19
CA ASN A 160 -19.20 -7.09 5.64
C ASN A 160 -19.91 -6.17 6.63
N TYR A 161 -19.17 -5.60 7.59
CA TYR A 161 -19.71 -4.63 8.53
C TYR A 161 -20.29 -3.41 7.82
N GLU A 162 -19.56 -2.81 6.87
CA GLU A 162 -20.02 -1.68 6.06
C GLU A 162 -21.33 -2.00 5.31
N ALA A 163 -21.43 -3.18 4.70
CA ALA A 163 -22.63 -3.63 4.00
C ALA A 163 -23.84 -3.73 4.95
N THR A 164 -23.65 -4.26 6.16
CA THR A 164 -24.74 -4.32 7.15
C THR A 164 -25.19 -2.93 7.62
N MET A 165 -24.26 -1.97 7.73
CA MET A 165 -24.59 -0.58 8.06
C MET A 165 -25.43 0.07 6.97
N LYS A 166 -25.03 -0.09 5.70
CA LYS A 166 -25.79 0.44 4.54
C LYS A 166 -27.19 -0.15 4.50
N LYS A 167 -27.34 -1.46 4.71
CA LYS A 167 -28.66 -2.12 4.76
C LYS A 167 -29.53 -1.57 5.88
N ARG A 168 -28.97 -1.37 7.09
CA ARG A 168 -29.70 -0.77 8.22
C ARG A 168 -30.15 0.66 7.94
N LYS A 169 -29.29 1.49 7.35
CA LYS A 169 -29.64 2.87 6.95
C LYS A 169 -30.80 2.89 5.94
N ASN A 170 -30.75 2.03 4.93
CA ASN A 170 -31.79 1.92 3.91
C ASN A 170 -33.13 1.45 4.50
N LEU A 171 -33.08 0.47 5.40
CA LEU A 171 -34.26 0.05 6.15
C LEU A 171 -34.82 1.22 6.94
N PHE A 172 -34.01 1.89 7.76
CA PHE A 172 -34.45 3.02 8.57
C PHE A 172 -35.11 4.12 7.71
N SER A 173 -34.51 4.49 6.57
CA SER A 173 -35.14 5.45 5.65
C SER A 173 -36.48 4.97 5.11
N LEU A 174 -36.62 3.69 4.78
CA LEU A 174 -37.88 3.11 4.31
C LEU A 174 -38.94 3.16 5.40
N TRP A 175 -38.60 2.78 6.64
CA TRP A 175 -39.50 2.85 7.79
C TRP A 175 -39.95 4.28 8.08
N VAL A 176 -39.05 5.27 8.01
CA VAL A 176 -39.39 6.69 8.17
C VAL A 176 -40.39 7.15 7.10
N HIS A 177 -40.23 6.72 5.85
CA HIS A 177 -41.19 7.04 4.78
C HIS A 177 -42.55 6.35 4.95
N LEU A 178 -42.57 5.10 5.44
CA LEU A 178 -43.81 4.36 5.70
C LEU A 178 -44.59 4.91 6.90
N LEU A 179 -43.88 5.47 7.88
CA LEU A 179 -44.46 6.06 9.08
C LEU A 179 -44.79 7.55 8.94
N ASP A 180 -44.57 8.19 7.78
CA ASP A 180 -44.92 9.60 7.55
C ASP A 180 -46.46 9.76 7.51
N PRO A 181 -47.09 10.35 8.55
CA PRO A 181 -48.55 10.48 8.63
C PRO A 181 -49.11 11.42 7.56
N ARG A 182 -48.27 12.23 6.89
CA ARG A 182 -48.68 13.13 5.80
C ARG A 182 -48.94 12.39 4.49
N LYS A 183 -48.52 11.13 4.39
CA LYS A 183 -48.77 10.25 3.24
C LYS A 183 -49.97 9.31 3.44
N ASP A 184 -50.80 9.53 4.47
CA ASP A 184 -52.01 8.73 4.69
C ASP A 184 -52.95 8.81 3.46
N PRO A 185 -53.15 7.71 2.72
CA PRO A 185 -54.02 7.70 1.55
C PRO A 185 -55.48 8.05 1.90
N ARG A 186 -55.90 7.87 3.16
CA ARG A 186 -57.27 8.15 3.63
C ARG A 186 -57.58 9.64 3.80
N LYS A 187 -56.58 10.52 3.76
CA LYS A 187 -56.79 11.98 3.81
C LYS A 187 -56.90 12.64 2.43
N ARG A 188 -56.40 12.03 1.35
CA ARG A 188 -56.51 12.59 -0.01
C ARG A 188 -57.94 12.60 -0.54
N GLU A 189 -58.76 11.61 -0.20
CA GLU A 189 -60.16 11.55 -0.65
C GLU A 189 -61.05 12.65 -0.04
N ARG A 190 -60.70 13.19 1.14
CA ARG A 190 -61.48 14.30 1.73
C ARG A 190 -61.21 15.65 1.08
N SER A 191 -60.12 15.80 0.33
CA SER A 191 -59.81 17.05 -0.38
C SER A 191 -60.33 17.10 -1.81
N ILE A 192 -60.78 15.97 -2.38
CA ILE A 192 -61.33 15.90 -3.75
C ILE A 192 -62.87 15.98 -3.74
N LEU A 193 -63.52 15.67 -2.60
CA LEU A 193 -64.98 15.77 -2.44
C LEU A 193 -65.48 17.16 -1.99
N LEU A 194 -64.62 18.20 -2.02
CA LEU A 194 -64.97 19.57 -1.63
C LEU A 194 -64.75 20.61 -2.76
N LEU A 195 -64.56 20.17 -4.00
CA LEU A 195 -64.58 20.98 -5.22
C LEU A 195 -65.70 20.49 -6.15
#